data_AF-A0A520MJ52-F1
#
_entry.id   AF-A0A520MJ52-F1
#
_cell.length_a   1.000
_cell.length_b   1.000
_cell.length_c   1.000
_cell.angle_alpha   90.00
_cell.angle_beta   90.00
_cell.angle_gamma   90.00
#
_symmetry.space_group_name_H-M   'P 1'
#
loop_
_entity.id
_entity.type
_entity.pdbx_description
1 polymer ?
#
loop_
_entity_poly.entity_id
_entity_poly.type
_entity_poly.pdbx_seq_one_letter_code
_entity_poly.pdbx_strand_id
1 'polypeptide(L)'
;MNKLFYLLISILLLFTITLFNSTFFGNNSYSKKQLLINENNNLVIQNNHLKNKNDILEFEINNAQKSDDHVENFAREKLNLSYPNEEFISFKEEDKDNE
;
A
#
# COMPACT_ATOMS: atom_id res chain seq x y z
N MET A 1 -46.27 2.39 45.96
CA MET A 1 -46.03 3.15 44.71
C MET A 1 -44.56 3.40 44.42
N ASN A 2 -43.74 3.82 45.39
CA ASN A 2 -42.33 4.20 45.13
C ASN A 2 -41.46 3.05 44.59
N LYS A 3 -41.64 1.80 45.04
CA LYS A 3 -40.87 0.63 44.53
C LYS A 3 -41.07 0.37 43.02
N LEU A 4 -42.31 0.47 42.54
CA LEU A 4 -42.64 0.32 41.11
C LEU A 4 -42.03 1.46 40.28
N PHE A 5 -42.04 2.69 40.82
CA PHE A 5 -41.43 3.85 40.19
C PHE A 5 -39.90 3.69 40.05
N TYR A 6 -39.21 3.27 41.12
CA TYR A 6 -37.76 3.00 41.05
C TYR A 6 -37.42 1.84 40.10
N LEU A 7 -38.27 0.82 40.03
CA LEU A 7 -38.10 -0.29 39.09
C LEU A 7 -38.23 0.17 37.64
N LEU A 8 -39.23 1.01 37.33
CA LEU A 8 -39.39 1.63 36.01
C LEU A 8 -38.19 2.50 35.62
N ILE A 9 -37.68 3.31 36.56
CA ILE A 9 -36.46 4.12 36.34
C ILE A 9 -35.27 3.22 36.06
N SER A 10 -35.11 2.13 36.81
CA SER A 10 -34.00 1.18 36.62
C SER A 10 -34.06 0.51 35.24
N ILE A 11 -35.25 0.12 34.77
CA ILE A 11 -35.45 -0.42 33.41
C ILE A 11 -35.12 0.65 32.36
N LEU A 12 -35.58 1.88 32.56
CA LEU A 12 -35.30 2.97 31.63
C LEU A 12 -33.79 3.26 31.54
N LEU A 13 -33.09 3.26 32.68
CA LEU A 13 -31.65 3.41 32.74
C LEU A 13 -30.93 2.28 31.99
N LEU A 14 -31.40 1.04 32.14
CA LEU A 14 -30.82 -0.09 31.41
C LEU A 14 -31.00 0.06 29.89
N PHE A 15 -32.17 0.52 29.46
CA PHE A 15 -32.46 0.81 28.06
C PHE A 15 -31.56 1.93 27.50
N THR A 16 -31.36 3.01 28.26
CA THR A 16 -30.50 4.10 27.78
C THR A 16 -29.04 3.66 27.66
N ILE A 17 -28.53 2.88 28.61
CA ILE A 17 -27.15 2.35 28.57
C ILE A 17 -26.96 1.41 27.37
N THR A 18 -27.91 0.51 27.13
CA THR A 18 -27.82 -0.44 26.00
C THR A 18 -27.89 0.27 24.65
N LEU A 19 -28.80 1.25 24.49
CA LEU A 19 -28.90 2.07 23.29
C LEU A 19 -27.64 2.91 23.05
N PHE A 20 -27.08 3.50 24.12
CA PHE A 20 -25.84 4.27 24.04
C PHE A 20 -24.69 3.39 23.53
N ASN A 21 -24.46 2.23 24.16
CA ASN A 21 -23.42 1.31 23.73
C ASN A 21 -23.60 0.84 22.28
N SER A 22 -24.83 0.52 21.87
CA SER A 22 -25.12 0.11 20.50
C SER A 22 -24.82 1.22 19.48
N THR A 23 -25.18 2.46 19.79
CA THR A 23 -25.04 3.61 18.88
C THR A 23 -23.57 4.04 18.71
N PHE A 24 -22.78 3.99 19.78
CA PHE A 24 -21.39 4.47 19.77
C PHE A 24 -20.34 3.37 19.52
N PHE A 25 -20.60 2.12 19.93
CA PHE A 25 -19.63 1.02 19.87
C PHE A 25 -20.13 -0.25 19.18
N GLY A 26 -21.39 -0.30 18.74
CA GLY A 26 -21.91 -1.43 17.97
C GLY A 26 -21.32 -1.56 16.56
N ASN A 27 -21.66 -2.65 15.87
CA ASN A 27 -21.16 -2.92 14.51
C ASN A 27 -21.57 -1.86 13.48
N ASN A 28 -22.72 -1.23 13.67
CA ASN A 28 -23.23 -0.13 12.83
C ASN A 28 -23.05 1.24 13.50
N SER A 29 -22.08 1.37 14.40
CA SER A 29 -21.84 2.61 15.15
C SER A 29 -21.10 3.67 14.36
N TYR A 30 -21.15 4.90 14.88
CA TYR A 30 -20.32 6.01 14.40
C TYR A 30 -18.83 5.69 14.43
N SER A 31 -18.34 5.04 15.50
CA SER A 31 -16.92 4.68 15.62
C SER A 31 -16.50 3.71 14.52
N LYS A 32 -17.32 2.68 14.26
CA LYS A 32 -17.01 1.71 13.19
C LYS A 32 -17.05 2.35 11.81
N LYS A 33 -17.98 3.27 11.56
CA LYS A 33 -18.02 4.06 10.31
C LYS A 33 -16.72 4.85 10.11
N GLN A 34 -16.25 5.56 11.14
CA GLN A 34 -15.02 6.36 11.02
C GLN A 34 -13.79 5.47 10.78
N LEU A 35 -13.71 4.32 11.47
CA LEU A 35 -12.66 3.33 11.22
C LEU A 35 -12.67 2.86 9.76
N LEU A 36 -13.84 2.48 9.22
CA LEU A 36 -13.96 2.04 7.83
C LEU A 36 -13.59 3.14 6.82
N ILE A 37 -13.93 4.39 7.09
CA ILE A 37 -13.54 5.53 6.24
C ILE A 37 -12.01 5.67 6.24
N ASN A 38 -11.37 5.60 7.40
CA ASN A 38 -9.92 5.71 7.51
C ASN A 38 -9.20 4.53 6.84
N GLU A 39 -9.68 3.31 7.06
CA GLU A 39 -9.18 2.10 6.39
C GLU A 39 -9.29 2.23 4.87
N ASN A 40 -10.44 2.67 4.35
CA ASN A 40 -10.64 2.87 2.92
C ASN A 40 -9.68 3.93 2.35
N ASN A 41 -9.55 5.08 3.03
CA ASN A 41 -8.60 6.11 2.60
C ASN A 41 -7.16 5.59 2.55
N ASN A 42 -6.73 4.81 3.55
CA ASN A 42 -5.42 4.17 3.54
C ASN A 42 -5.26 3.18 2.38
N LEU A 43 -6.28 2.36 2.10
CA LEU A 43 -6.27 1.42 0.98
C LEU A 43 -6.19 2.15 -0.37
N VAL A 44 -6.87 3.28 -0.53
CA VAL A 44 -6.78 4.12 -1.74
C VAL A 44 -5.36 4.65 -1.93
N ILE A 45 -4.72 5.14 -0.86
CA ILE A 45 -3.33 5.63 -0.92
C ILE A 45 -2.38 4.49 -1.34
N GLN A 46 -2.52 3.31 -0.73
CA GLN A 46 -1.69 2.14 -1.06
C GLN A 46 -1.90 1.69 -2.52
N ASN A 47 -3.15 1.65 -2.99
CA ASN A 47 -3.46 1.30 -4.37
C ASN A 47 -2.86 2.31 -5.37
N ASN A 48 -2.95 3.61 -5.08
CA ASN A 48 -2.34 4.64 -5.94
C ASN A 48 -0.82 4.49 -6.01
N HIS A 49 -0.18 4.22 -4.87
CA HIS A 49 1.26 3.99 -4.83
C HIS A 49 1.67 2.73 -5.62
N LEU A 50 0.92 1.63 -5.50
CA LEU A 50 1.15 0.42 -6.30
C LEU A 50 0.95 0.66 -7.79
N LYS A 51 -0.09 1.41 -8.16
CA LYS A 51 -0.35 1.78 -9.55
C LYS A 51 0.83 2.56 -10.14
N ASN A 52 1.32 3.59 -9.44
CA ASN A 52 2.47 4.36 -9.90
C ASN A 52 3.72 3.49 -10.09
N LYS A 53 3.96 2.53 -9.19
CA LYS A 53 5.06 1.56 -9.35
C LYS A 53 4.88 0.69 -10.58
N ASN A 54 3.67 0.19 -10.82
CA ASN A 54 3.39 -0.59 -12.01
C ASN A 54 3.59 0.23 -13.30
N ASP A 55 3.14 1.49 -13.32
CA ASP A 55 3.31 2.37 -14.48
C ASP A 55 4.80 2.61 -14.79
N ILE A 56 5.65 2.79 -13.75
CA ILE A 56 7.11 2.91 -13.91
C ILE A 56 7.72 1.61 -14.43
N LEU A 57 7.37 0.47 -13.84
CA LEU A 57 7.89 -0.83 -14.28
C LEU A 57 7.48 -1.15 -15.71
N GLU A 58 6.24 -0.84 -16.09
CA GLU A 58 5.75 -1.01 -17.45
C GLU A 58 6.51 -0.10 -18.43
N PHE A 59 6.82 1.13 -18.04
CA PHE A 59 7.68 2.02 -18.82
C PHE A 59 9.10 1.44 -18.97
N GLU A 60 9.71 0.96 -17.89
CA GLU A 60 11.05 0.36 -17.91
C GLU A 60 11.12 -0.89 -18.78
N ILE A 61 10.14 -1.79 -18.66
CA ILE A 61 10.02 -2.99 -19.50
C ILE A 61 9.88 -2.61 -20.96
N ASN A 62 8.98 -1.67 -21.28
CA ASN A 62 8.78 -1.21 -22.64
C ASN A 62 10.05 -0.57 -23.22
N ASN A 63 10.78 0.20 -22.42
CA ASN A 63 12.03 0.81 -22.84
C ASN A 63 13.11 -0.26 -23.08
N ALA A 64 13.28 -1.21 -22.17
CA ALA A 64 14.25 -2.30 -22.30
C ALA A 64 13.94 -3.24 -23.49
N GLN A 65 12.67 -3.43 -23.83
CA GLN A 65 12.26 -4.23 -25.00
C GLN A 65 12.41 -3.50 -26.33
N LYS A 66 12.37 -2.16 -26.34
CA LYS A 66 12.34 -1.35 -27.57
C LYS A 66 13.63 -0.62 -27.87
N SER A 67 14.52 -0.42 -26.89
CA SER A 67 15.81 0.20 -27.18
C SER A 67 16.82 -0.87 -27.59
N ASP A 68 17.20 -0.82 -28.87
CA ASP A 68 18.34 -1.60 -29.39
C ASP A 68 19.59 -1.33 -28.54
N ASP A 69 19.74 -0.11 -28.02
CA ASP A 69 20.80 0.28 -27.09
C ASP A 69 20.80 -0.52 -25.78
N HIS A 70 19.64 -0.86 -25.18
CA HIS A 70 19.62 -1.72 -23.99
C HIS A 70 19.94 -3.17 -24.32
N VAL A 71 19.45 -3.67 -25.46
CA VAL A 71 19.75 -5.01 -25.94
C VAL A 71 21.25 -5.14 -26.22
N GLU A 72 21.84 -4.12 -26.86
CA GLU A 72 23.26 -4.03 -27.16
C GLU A 72 24.09 -3.94 -25.87
N ASN A 73 23.75 -3.04 -24.95
CA ASN A 73 24.46 -2.93 -23.66
C ASN A 73 24.35 -4.23 -22.83
N PHE A 74 23.19 -4.89 -22.83
CA PHE A 74 23.03 -6.18 -22.16
C PHE A 74 23.90 -7.27 -22.81
N ALA A 75 23.91 -7.35 -24.14
CA ALA A 75 24.75 -8.30 -24.87
C ALA A 75 26.24 -8.07 -24.59
N ARG A 76 26.67 -6.80 -24.54
CA ARG A 76 28.05 -6.41 -24.23
C ARG A 76 28.43 -6.73 -22.78
N GLU A 77 27.66 -6.28 -21.80
CA GLU A 77 28.03 -6.37 -20.39
C GLU A 77 27.75 -7.74 -19.75
N LYS A 78 26.62 -8.38 -20.10
CA LYS A 78 26.20 -9.64 -19.45
C LYS A 78 26.60 -10.88 -20.22
N LEU A 79 26.70 -10.77 -21.55
CA LEU A 79 27.05 -11.89 -22.43
C LEU A 79 28.46 -11.78 -23.04
N ASN A 80 29.16 -10.67 -22.79
CA ASN A 80 30.50 -10.38 -23.32
C ASN A 80 30.57 -10.52 -24.85
N LEU A 81 29.47 -10.16 -25.53
CA LEU A 81 29.37 -10.16 -26.98
C LEU A 81 29.82 -8.79 -27.51
N SER A 82 30.96 -8.75 -28.19
CA SER A 82 31.45 -7.58 -28.92
C SER A 82 31.54 -7.86 -30.41
N TYR A 83 31.53 -6.80 -31.22
CA TYR A 83 31.80 -6.96 -32.65
C TYR A 83 33.25 -7.43 -32.88
N PRO A 84 33.54 -8.19 -33.95
CA PRO A 84 34.86 -8.80 -34.17
C PRO A 84 36.05 -7.82 -34.22
N ASN A 85 35.81 -6.53 -34.44
CA ASN A 85 36.83 -5.48 -34.55
C ASN A 85 36.70 -4.41 -33.48
N GLU A 86 35.99 -4.70 -32.38
CA GLU A 86 35.71 -3.74 -31.32
C GLU A 86 36.38 -4.14 -30.01
N GLU A 87 37.05 -3.18 -29.37
CA GLU A 87 37.71 -3.35 -28.09
C GLU A 87 36.79 -2.79 -26.98
N PHE A 88 36.18 -3.67 -26.18
CA PHE A 88 35.30 -3.28 -25.09
C PHE A 88 36.10 -3.12 -23.79
N ILE A 89 36.09 -1.92 -23.22
CA ILE A 89 36.77 -1.61 -21.96
C ILE A 89 35.74 -1.64 -20.84
N SER A 90 35.75 -2.72 -20.03
CA SER A 90 34.91 -2.81 -18.83
C SER A 90 35.60 -2.14 -17.64
N PHE A 91 34.93 -1.18 -17.00
CA PHE A 91 35.38 -0.63 -15.73
C PHE A 91 34.96 -1.57 -14.60
N LYS A 92 35.90 -1.94 -13.71
CA LYS A 92 35.52 -2.59 -12.46
C LYS A 92 34.79 -1.55 -11.61
N GLU A 93 33.57 -1.88 -11.16
CA GLU A 93 32.94 -1.11 -10.09
C GLU A 93 33.88 -1.16 -8.88
N GLU A 94 34.26 0.00 -8.37
CA GLU A 94 34.98 0.06 -7.09
C GLU A 94 34.08 -0.54 -6.02
N ASP A 95 34.60 -1.55 -5.31
CA ASP A 95 33.97 -2.09 -4.12
C ASP A 95 33.70 -0.90 -3.17
N LYS A 96 32.44 -0.50 -3.04
CA LYS A 96 31.99 0.42 -1.99
C LYS A 96 31.99 -0.30 -0.63
N ASP A 97 33.09 -0.96 -0.31
CA ASP A 97 33.42 -1.28 1.06
C ASP A 97 34.13 -0.04 1.61
N ASN A 98 33.36 0.89 2.17
CA ASN A 98 33.72 1.82 3.26
C ASN A 98 32.70 2.98 3.34
N GLU A 99 31.55 2.74 3.99
CA GLU A 99 30.97 3.67 4.98
C GLU A 99 29.98 2.94 5.90
#